data_AF-A0A523MXH2-F1
#
_entry.id   AF-A0A523MXH2-F1
#
_cell.length_a   1.000
_cell.length_b   1.000
_cell.length_c   1.000
_cell.angle_alpha   90.00
_cell.angle_beta   90.00
_cell.angle_gamma   90.00
#
_symmetry.space_group_name_H-M   'P 1'
#
loop_
_entity.id
_entity.type
_entity.pdbx_description
1 polymer ?
#
loop_
_entity_poly.entity_id
_entity_poly.type
_entity_poly.pdbx_seq_one_letter_code
_entity_poly.pdbx_strand_id
1 'polypeptide(L)'
;MDKSQVLNYWQKFFADLLIGTVTNLFLFGAVGFAAGMLGTYCLKEIYIWEADWSGWLQWGMLITALFWYGLWGPVHGVIASLIQTARGKLRQMVGGLHDLMDILVSGVLSHYPDVNKSIPREELARKFDASGKKFLDELKLKGGPINWMKGLFFRAVLKVLKFIFLDDVMEELNKKGKDHLDRADIESAVRRVGVEFVISTLTDQMLILQGLNVLLLAFTFGLPFFLFWYI
;
A
#
# COMPACT_ATOMS: atom_id res chain seq x y z
N MET A 1 12.68 -5.37 -18.73
CA MET A 1 13.29 -6.64 -18.23
C MET A 1 12.83 -7.80 -19.11
N ASP A 2 13.53 -8.96 -19.12
CA ASP A 2 12.95 -10.18 -19.73
C ASP A 2 11.77 -10.69 -18.88
N LYS A 3 10.79 -11.36 -19.51
CA LYS A 3 9.58 -11.87 -18.86
C LYS A 3 9.88 -12.71 -17.63
N SER A 4 10.92 -13.55 -17.69
CA SER A 4 11.37 -14.39 -16.57
C SER A 4 11.80 -13.56 -15.35
N GLN A 5 12.49 -12.44 -15.59
CA GLN A 5 12.96 -11.53 -14.55
C GLN A 5 11.78 -10.79 -13.90
N VAL A 6 10.79 -10.38 -14.69
CA VAL A 6 9.58 -9.71 -14.17
C VAL A 6 8.75 -10.68 -13.34
N LEU A 7 8.60 -11.93 -13.78
CA LEU A 7 7.95 -12.98 -12.97
C LEU A 7 8.66 -13.19 -11.63
N ASN A 8 9.99 -13.33 -11.64
CA ASN A 8 10.79 -13.49 -10.43
C ASN A 8 10.68 -12.27 -9.49
N TYR A 9 10.68 -11.07 -10.06
CA TYR A 9 10.49 -9.82 -9.32
C TYR A 9 9.15 -9.84 -8.56
N TRP A 10 8.04 -10.12 -9.25
CA TRP A 10 6.72 -10.14 -8.63
C TRP A 10 6.55 -11.28 -7.62
N GLN A 11 7.13 -12.45 -7.87
CA GLN A 11 7.16 -13.54 -6.89
C GLN A 11 7.86 -13.13 -5.59
N LYS A 12 9.04 -12.49 -5.71
CA LYS A 12 9.81 -12.00 -4.56
C LYS A 12 9.06 -10.87 -3.85
N PHE A 13 8.51 -9.92 -4.60
CA PHE A 13 7.68 -8.82 -4.08
C PHE A 13 6.56 -9.37 -3.19
N PHE A 14 5.81 -10.36 -3.66
CA PHE A 14 4.70 -10.94 -2.92
C PHE A 14 5.12 -11.75 -1.69
N ALA A 15 6.26 -12.45 -1.74
CA ALA A 15 6.80 -13.14 -0.57
C ALA A 15 7.20 -12.14 0.52
N ASP A 16 7.92 -11.09 0.12
CA ASP A 16 8.42 -10.05 1.01
C ASP A 16 7.30 -9.13 1.53
N LEU A 17 6.27 -8.87 0.74
CA LEU A 17 5.07 -8.14 1.18
C LEU A 17 4.46 -8.80 2.41
N LEU A 18 4.29 -10.12 2.41
CA LEU A 18 3.58 -10.80 3.49
C LEU A 18 4.45 -11.00 4.73
N ILE A 19 5.66 -11.52 4.54
CA ILE A 19 6.60 -11.76 5.65
C ILE A 19 7.01 -10.43 6.28
N GLY A 20 7.33 -9.44 5.45
CA GLY A 20 7.68 -8.09 5.90
C GLY A 20 6.54 -7.41 6.64
N THR A 21 5.29 -7.53 6.16
CA THR A 21 4.14 -6.95 6.87
C THR A 21 3.96 -7.57 8.25
N VAL A 22 3.95 -8.90 8.37
CA VAL A 22 3.79 -9.57 9.67
C VAL A 22 4.90 -9.19 10.64
N THR A 23 6.15 -9.19 10.17
CA THR A 23 7.31 -8.83 10.99
C THR A 23 7.24 -7.37 11.46
N ASN A 24 6.92 -6.45 10.57
CA ASN A 24 6.79 -5.03 10.92
C ASN A 24 5.63 -4.78 11.88
N LEU A 25 4.48 -5.45 11.71
CA LEU A 25 3.35 -5.33 12.63
C LEU A 25 3.73 -5.75 14.05
N PHE A 26 4.44 -6.87 14.19
CA PHE A 26 4.90 -7.33 15.48
C PHE A 26 5.90 -6.35 16.11
N LEU A 27 6.91 -5.92 15.36
CA LEU A 27 7.94 -4.99 15.85
C LEU A 27 7.34 -3.66 16.30
N PHE A 28 6.51 -3.04 15.48
CA PHE A 28 5.90 -1.75 15.83
C PHE A 28 4.86 -1.89 16.92
N GLY A 29 4.12 -3.00 16.98
CA GLY A 29 3.22 -3.31 18.08
C GLY A 29 3.99 -3.40 19.41
N ALA A 30 5.14 -4.07 19.42
CA ALA A 30 6.00 -4.17 20.60
C ALA A 30 6.61 -2.82 21.00
N VAL A 31 7.08 -2.02 20.03
CA VAL A 31 7.57 -0.66 20.29
C VAL A 31 6.45 0.23 20.83
N GLY A 32 5.26 0.14 20.24
CA GLY A 32 4.07 0.85 20.71
C GLY A 32 3.68 0.45 22.13
N PHE A 33 3.73 -0.85 22.46
CA PHE A 33 3.53 -1.35 23.81
C PHE A 33 4.55 -0.76 24.79
N ALA A 34 5.84 -0.81 24.45
CA ALA A 34 6.90 -0.24 25.27
C ALA A 34 6.72 1.26 25.49
N ALA A 35 6.31 2.01 24.45
CA ALA A 35 5.97 3.42 24.56
C ALA A 35 4.77 3.65 25.50
N GLY A 36 3.75 2.79 25.46
CA GLY A 36 2.63 2.83 26.39
C GLY A 36 3.04 2.58 27.85
N MET A 37 3.94 1.61 28.08
CA MET A 37 4.50 1.36 29.40
C MET A 37 5.30 2.56 29.92
N LEU A 38 6.08 3.21 29.06
CA LEU A 38 6.79 4.45 29.38
C LEU A 38 5.82 5.60 29.70
N GLY A 39 4.73 5.75 28.94
CA GLY A 39 3.69 6.74 29.23
C GLY A 39 3.06 6.55 30.60
N THR A 40 2.76 5.30 30.95
CA THR A 40 2.25 4.94 32.29
C THR A 40 3.25 5.26 33.39
N TYR A 41 4.53 4.93 33.17
CA TYR A 41 5.60 5.23 34.11
C TYR A 41 5.75 6.74 34.33
N CYS A 42 5.77 7.54 33.26
CA CYS A 42 5.86 8.99 33.36
C CYS A 42 4.67 9.58 34.13
N LEU A 43 3.44 9.13 33.84
CA LEU A 43 2.25 9.62 34.55
C LEU A 43 2.30 9.29 36.05
N LYS A 44 2.79 8.10 36.38
CA LYS A 44 2.98 7.65 37.75
C LYS A 44 3.94 8.54 38.53
N GLU A 45 5.14 8.78 37.98
CA GLU A 45 6.18 9.59 38.63
C GLU A 45 5.86 11.08 38.66
N ILE A 46 5.24 11.62 37.61
CA ILE A 46 5.01 13.08 37.49
C ILE A 46 3.74 13.52 38.21
N TYR A 47 2.71 12.67 38.26
CA TYR A 47 1.37 13.09 38.67
C TYR A 47 0.80 12.24 39.81
N ILE A 48 0.68 10.92 39.63
CA ILE A 48 -0.12 10.09 40.55
C ILE A 48 0.46 10.03 41.97
N TRP A 49 1.78 9.94 42.12
CA TRP A 49 2.39 9.88 43.46
C TRP A 49 2.58 11.23 44.14
N GLU A 50 2.69 12.29 43.36
CA GLU A 50 2.74 13.67 43.88
C GLU A 50 1.33 14.18 44.26
N ALA A 51 0.27 13.54 43.76
CA ALA A 51 -1.10 13.86 44.12
C ALA A 51 -1.42 13.41 45.55
N ASP A 52 -2.06 14.30 46.33
CA ASP A 52 -2.54 14.05 47.69
C ASP A 52 -3.83 13.19 47.71
N TRP A 53 -3.81 12.13 46.92
CA TRP A 53 -4.89 11.18 46.78
C TRP A 53 -4.72 10.01 47.73
N SER A 54 -5.85 9.46 48.20
CA SER A 54 -5.82 8.21 48.94
C SER A 54 -5.21 7.07 48.11
N GLY A 55 -4.50 6.14 48.76
CA GLY A 55 -3.77 5.08 48.06
C GLY A 55 -4.63 4.22 47.13
N TRP A 56 -5.90 3.95 47.47
CA TRP A 56 -6.79 3.18 46.59
C TRP A 56 -7.10 3.94 45.29
N LEU A 57 -7.21 5.27 45.34
CA LEU A 57 -7.46 6.11 44.18
C LEU A 57 -6.21 6.17 43.28
N GLN A 58 -5.02 6.32 43.87
CA GLN A 58 -3.74 6.26 43.14
C GLN A 58 -3.60 4.94 42.37
N TRP A 59 -3.88 3.81 43.01
CA TRP A 59 -3.86 2.49 42.36
C TRP A 59 -4.91 2.35 41.26
N GLY A 60 -6.14 2.82 41.49
CA GLY A 60 -7.20 2.81 40.48
C GLY A 60 -6.82 3.60 39.23
N MET A 61 -6.24 4.79 39.40
CA MET A 61 -5.78 5.63 38.29
C MET A 61 -4.59 5.01 37.57
N LEU A 62 -3.64 4.40 38.29
CA LEU A 62 -2.50 3.72 37.70
C LEU A 62 -2.93 2.52 36.85
N ILE A 63 -3.88 1.70 37.32
CA ILE A 63 -4.42 0.56 36.57
C ILE A 63 -5.15 1.05 35.31
N THR A 64 -5.93 2.13 35.44
CA THR A 64 -6.65 2.73 34.31
C THR A 64 -5.69 3.29 33.27
N ALA A 65 -4.64 4.00 33.69
CA ALA A 65 -3.60 4.49 32.81
C ALA A 65 -2.84 3.36 32.13
N LEU A 66 -2.46 2.32 32.88
CA LEU A 66 -1.79 1.14 32.33
C LEU A 66 -2.63 0.49 31.24
N PHE A 67 -3.93 0.32 31.46
CA PHE A 67 -4.85 -0.21 30.46
C PHE A 67 -4.94 0.72 29.24
N TRP A 68 -5.08 2.03 29.46
CA TRP A 68 -5.21 3.01 28.40
C TRP A 68 -3.96 3.06 27.50
N TYR A 69 -2.78 3.30 28.08
CA TYR A 69 -1.53 3.38 27.33
C TYR A 69 -1.10 2.02 26.78
N GLY A 70 -1.33 0.95 27.54
CA GLY A 70 -1.03 -0.42 27.12
C GLY A 70 -1.89 -0.89 25.94
N LEU A 71 -3.10 -0.34 25.77
CA LEU A 71 -3.97 -0.60 24.62
C LEU A 71 -3.63 0.33 23.44
N TRP A 72 -3.56 1.64 23.68
CA TRP A 72 -3.39 2.63 22.60
C TRP A 72 -1.98 2.63 22.01
N GLY A 73 -0.94 2.35 22.81
CA GLY A 73 0.43 2.26 22.33
C GLY A 73 0.59 1.24 21.18
N PRO A 74 0.23 -0.03 21.37
CA PRO A 74 0.24 -1.04 20.31
C PRO A 74 -0.62 -0.67 19.11
N VAL A 75 -1.81 -0.07 19.32
CA VAL A 75 -2.70 0.36 18.23
C VAL A 75 -2.00 1.39 17.33
N HIS A 76 -1.40 2.43 17.91
CA HIS A 76 -0.66 3.43 17.13
C HIS A 76 0.58 2.83 16.45
N GLY A 77 1.26 1.89 17.10
CA GLY A 77 2.36 1.13 16.52
C GLY A 77 1.92 0.34 15.29
N VAL A 78 0.85 -0.44 15.41
CA VAL A 78 0.27 -1.23 14.31
C VAL A 78 -0.13 -0.32 13.14
N ILE A 79 -0.83 0.79 13.40
CA ILE A 79 -1.21 1.76 12.37
C ILE A 79 0.02 2.34 11.67
N ALA A 80 1.05 2.75 12.42
CA ALA A 80 2.30 3.25 11.85
C ALA A 80 3.00 2.21 10.97
N SER A 81 3.03 0.94 11.41
CA SER A 81 3.58 -0.16 10.62
C SER A 81 2.82 -0.39 9.31
N LEU A 82 1.48 -0.35 9.35
CA LEU A 82 0.67 -0.48 8.14
C LEU A 82 0.97 0.63 7.15
N ILE A 83 1.01 1.89 7.60
CA ILE A 83 1.28 3.05 6.74
C ILE A 83 2.71 2.96 6.17
N GLN A 84 3.71 2.68 7.00
CA GLN A 84 5.11 2.59 6.56
C GLN A 84 5.33 1.43 5.60
N THR A 85 4.75 0.26 5.89
CA THR A 85 4.84 -0.92 5.03
C THR A 85 4.12 -0.68 3.71
N ALA A 86 2.91 -0.11 3.74
CA ALA A 86 2.18 0.27 2.54
C ALA A 86 3.01 1.25 1.69
N ARG A 87 3.57 2.30 2.28
CA ARG A 87 4.42 3.27 1.57
C ARG A 87 5.61 2.61 0.88
N GLY A 88 6.37 1.78 1.60
CA GLY A 88 7.53 1.09 1.05
C GLY A 88 7.15 0.10 -0.06
N LYS A 89 6.08 -0.65 0.15
CA LYS A 89 5.61 -1.68 -0.79
C LYS A 89 4.94 -1.10 -2.02
N LEU A 90 4.21 -0.01 -1.89
CA LEU A 90 3.66 0.72 -3.04
C LEU A 90 4.78 1.28 -3.92
N ARG A 91 5.84 1.85 -3.33
CA ARG A 91 7.00 2.34 -4.08
C ARG A 91 7.71 1.20 -4.84
N GLN A 92 7.88 0.05 -4.20
CA GLN A 92 8.41 -1.14 -4.87
C GLN A 92 7.49 -1.57 -6.02
N MET A 93 6.20 -1.79 -5.72
CA MET A 93 5.19 -2.22 -6.69
C MET A 93 5.20 -1.33 -7.94
N VAL A 94 5.13 -0.02 -7.76
CA VAL A 94 5.25 0.98 -8.83
C VAL A 94 6.47 0.73 -9.70
N GLY A 95 7.64 0.53 -9.09
CA GLY A 95 8.87 0.28 -9.84
C GLY A 95 8.74 -0.92 -10.78
N GLY A 96 7.99 -1.94 -10.37
CA GLY A 96 7.66 -3.11 -11.20
C GLY A 96 6.45 -2.95 -12.13
N LEU A 97 5.67 -1.86 -12.01
CA LEU A 97 4.50 -1.62 -12.88
C LEU A 97 4.92 -1.30 -14.31
N HIS A 98 6.02 -0.58 -14.53
CA HIS A 98 6.53 -0.30 -15.89
C HIS A 98 6.83 -1.59 -16.64
N ASP A 99 7.68 -2.46 -16.09
CA ASP A 99 8.04 -3.72 -16.75
C ASP A 99 6.83 -4.66 -16.91
N LEU A 100 5.89 -4.64 -15.96
CA LEU A 100 4.65 -5.41 -16.08
C LEU A 100 3.77 -4.86 -17.20
N MET A 101 3.62 -3.54 -17.28
CA MET A 101 2.86 -2.88 -18.32
C MET A 101 3.45 -3.20 -19.70
N ASP A 102 4.77 -3.10 -19.87
CA ASP A 102 5.46 -3.42 -21.13
C ASP A 102 5.16 -4.85 -21.59
N ILE A 103 5.20 -5.83 -20.68
CA ILE A 103 4.86 -7.22 -21.01
C ILE A 103 3.40 -7.36 -21.44
N LEU A 104 2.48 -6.67 -20.75
CA LEU A 104 1.05 -6.75 -21.05
C LEU A 104 0.71 -6.05 -22.36
N VAL A 105 1.23 -4.85 -22.59
CA VAL A 105 1.08 -4.09 -23.83
C VAL A 105 1.68 -4.88 -24.99
N SER A 106 2.90 -5.38 -24.85
CA SER A 106 3.56 -6.22 -25.85
C SER A 106 2.74 -7.47 -26.17
N GLY A 107 2.17 -8.11 -25.15
CA GLY A 107 1.26 -9.24 -25.30
C GLY A 107 0.00 -8.89 -26.10
N VAL A 108 -0.63 -7.75 -25.82
CA VAL A 108 -1.81 -7.27 -26.56
C VAL A 108 -1.45 -6.92 -28.00
N LEU A 109 -0.45 -6.07 -28.20
CA LEU A 109 -0.07 -5.54 -29.51
C LEU A 109 0.52 -6.60 -30.44
N SER A 110 1.08 -7.69 -29.92
CA SER A 110 1.50 -8.84 -30.77
C SER A 110 0.38 -9.47 -31.60
N HIS A 111 -0.89 -9.19 -31.28
CA HIS A 111 -2.05 -9.66 -32.03
C HIS A 111 -2.45 -8.71 -33.18
N TYR A 112 -1.84 -7.53 -33.27
CA TYR A 112 -2.19 -6.50 -34.24
C TYR A 112 -0.93 -6.16 -35.05
N PRO A 113 -0.88 -6.53 -36.35
CA PRO A 113 0.23 -6.12 -37.21
C PRO A 113 0.24 -4.60 -37.46
N ASP A 114 -0.94 -3.96 -37.47
CA ASP A 114 -1.11 -2.51 -37.51
C ASP A 114 -2.15 -2.06 -36.49
N VAL A 115 -1.80 -1.10 -35.62
CA VAL A 115 -2.75 -0.53 -34.66
C VAL A 115 -3.43 0.69 -35.28
N ASN A 116 -4.74 0.59 -35.47
CA ASN A 116 -5.54 1.63 -36.15
C ASN A 116 -6.83 1.95 -35.37
N LYS A 117 -7.49 3.05 -35.77
CA LYS A 117 -8.72 3.56 -35.13
C LYS A 117 -9.92 2.61 -35.16
N SER A 118 -9.89 1.57 -35.98
CA SER A 118 -11.01 0.62 -36.11
C SER A 118 -11.03 -0.45 -35.02
N ILE A 119 -9.97 -0.56 -34.21
CA ILE A 119 -9.91 -1.53 -33.12
C ILE A 119 -10.85 -1.09 -31.98
N PRO A 120 -11.87 -1.89 -31.62
CA PRO A 120 -12.78 -1.56 -30.54
C PRO A 120 -12.06 -1.59 -29.17
N ARG A 121 -12.41 -0.64 -28.28
CA ARG A 121 -11.89 -0.58 -26.90
C ARG A 121 -12.14 -1.90 -26.15
N GLU A 122 -13.29 -2.53 -26.38
CA GLU A 122 -13.69 -3.81 -25.79
C GLU A 122 -12.81 -4.97 -26.25
N GLU A 123 -12.27 -4.89 -27.47
CA GLU A 123 -11.35 -5.90 -27.99
C GLU A 123 -9.97 -5.79 -27.32
N LEU A 124 -9.42 -4.57 -27.26
CA LEU A 124 -8.19 -4.26 -26.52
C LEU A 124 -8.32 -4.69 -25.05
N ALA A 125 -9.46 -4.42 -24.42
CA ALA A 125 -9.76 -4.79 -23.05
C ALA A 125 -9.73 -6.32 -22.85
N ARG A 126 -10.34 -7.08 -23.76
CA ARG A 126 -10.35 -8.56 -23.70
C ARG A 126 -8.97 -9.15 -23.90
N LYS A 127 -8.18 -8.62 -24.84
CA LYS A 127 -6.79 -9.07 -25.08
C LYS A 127 -5.89 -8.74 -23.89
N PHE A 128 -6.11 -7.58 -23.25
CA PHE A 128 -5.41 -7.21 -22.03
C PHE A 128 -5.73 -8.18 -20.88
N ASP A 129 -7.01 -8.48 -20.67
CA ASP A 129 -7.44 -9.44 -19.64
C ASP A 129 -6.84 -10.82 -19.87
N ALA A 130 -6.79 -11.28 -21.13
CA ALA A 130 -6.16 -12.56 -21.49
C ALA A 130 -4.66 -12.57 -21.19
N SER A 131 -3.95 -11.48 -21.52
CA SER A 131 -2.52 -11.33 -21.25
C SER A 131 -2.24 -11.29 -19.74
N GLY A 132 -3.04 -10.54 -18.99
CA GLY A 132 -2.95 -10.45 -17.53
C GLY A 132 -3.24 -11.77 -16.83
N LYS A 133 -4.26 -12.51 -17.27
CA LYS A 133 -4.58 -13.85 -16.75
C LYS A 133 -3.43 -14.83 -17.00
N LYS A 134 -2.88 -14.84 -18.22
CA LYS A 134 -1.73 -15.68 -18.56
C LYS A 134 -0.53 -15.36 -17.67
N PHE A 135 -0.22 -14.09 -17.44
CA PHE A 135 0.85 -13.68 -16.54
C PHE A 135 0.59 -14.14 -15.09
N LEU A 136 -0.64 -13.98 -14.59
CA LEU A 136 -1.04 -14.45 -13.25
C LEU A 136 -0.89 -15.97 -13.09
N ASP A 137 -1.26 -16.74 -14.11
CA ASP A 137 -1.12 -18.20 -14.11
C ASP A 137 0.37 -18.60 -14.12
N GLU A 138 1.21 -17.89 -14.88
CA GLU A 138 2.66 -18.09 -14.96
C GLU A 138 3.41 -17.69 -13.69
N LEU A 139 2.87 -16.74 -12.90
CA LEU A 139 3.44 -16.40 -11.58
C LEU A 139 3.49 -17.62 -10.65
N LYS A 140 2.78 -18.72 -10.95
CA LYS A 140 2.79 -19.99 -10.21
C LYS A 140 2.84 -19.76 -8.70
N LEU A 141 1.99 -18.85 -8.24
CA LEU A 141 1.84 -18.57 -6.82
C LEU A 141 1.46 -19.93 -6.20
N LYS A 142 2.33 -20.55 -5.37
CA LYS A 142 2.17 -21.92 -4.84
C LYS A 142 1.21 -21.98 -3.64
N GLY A 143 0.35 -23.02 -3.61
CA GLY A 143 -0.88 -23.14 -2.82
C GLY A 143 -0.86 -22.70 -1.34
N GLY A 144 -1.98 -22.10 -0.91
CA GLY A 144 -2.26 -21.69 0.48
C GLY A 144 -3.16 -20.44 0.58
N PRO A 145 -3.64 -20.04 1.77
CA PRO A 145 -4.44 -18.81 1.99
C PRO A 145 -3.73 -17.55 1.51
N ILE A 146 -2.40 -17.58 1.62
CA ILE A 146 -1.46 -16.57 1.14
C ILE A 146 -1.61 -16.31 -0.38
N ASN A 147 -1.89 -17.34 -1.19
CA ASN A 147 -2.07 -17.16 -2.63
C ASN A 147 -3.34 -16.44 -3.00
N TRP A 148 -4.43 -16.68 -2.26
CA TRP A 148 -5.69 -16.01 -2.52
C TRP A 148 -5.51 -14.50 -2.39
N MET A 149 -4.80 -14.04 -1.35
CA MET A 149 -4.47 -12.62 -1.18
C MET A 149 -3.56 -12.09 -2.29
N LYS A 150 -2.52 -12.82 -2.69
CA LYS A 150 -1.63 -12.42 -3.80
C LYS A 150 -2.40 -12.30 -5.12
N GLY A 151 -3.30 -13.24 -5.40
CA GLY A 151 -4.16 -13.22 -6.58
C GLY A 151 -5.16 -12.05 -6.56
N LEU A 152 -5.76 -11.75 -5.41
CA LEU A 152 -6.65 -10.60 -5.25
C LEU A 152 -5.89 -9.29 -5.51
N PHE A 153 -4.72 -9.12 -4.89
CA PHE A 153 -3.87 -7.96 -5.07
C PHE A 153 -3.45 -7.80 -6.54
N PHE A 154 -2.99 -8.89 -7.17
CA PHE A 154 -2.57 -8.85 -8.56
C PHE A 154 -3.73 -8.51 -9.51
N ARG A 155 -4.95 -9.01 -9.26
CA ARG A 155 -6.14 -8.61 -10.03
C ARG A 155 -6.44 -7.12 -9.89
N ALA A 156 -6.26 -6.55 -8.70
CA ALA A 156 -6.41 -5.11 -8.50
C ALA A 156 -5.38 -4.32 -9.32
N VAL A 157 -4.11 -4.75 -9.32
CA VAL A 157 -3.04 -4.18 -10.16
C VAL A 157 -3.40 -4.28 -11.64
N LEU A 158 -3.83 -5.45 -12.12
CA LEU A 158 -4.23 -5.63 -13.51
C LEU A 158 -5.41 -4.72 -13.90
N LYS A 159 -6.36 -4.48 -13.00
CA LYS A 159 -7.49 -3.58 -13.26
C LYS A 159 -7.03 -2.13 -13.44
N VAL A 160 -6.09 -1.67 -12.62
CA VAL A 160 -5.49 -0.32 -12.74
C VAL A 160 -4.68 -0.22 -14.04
N LEU A 161 -3.84 -1.21 -14.34
CA LEU A 161 -3.05 -1.22 -15.57
C LEU A 161 -3.92 -1.26 -16.82
N LYS A 162 -5.01 -2.04 -16.79
CA LYS A 162 -5.99 -2.08 -17.88
C LYS A 162 -6.62 -0.72 -18.14
N PHE A 163 -6.99 -0.01 -17.08
CA PHE A 163 -7.59 1.32 -17.19
C PHE A 163 -6.61 2.29 -17.86
N ILE A 164 -5.38 2.37 -17.34
CA ILE A 164 -4.30 3.18 -17.92
C ILE A 164 -4.08 2.83 -19.39
N PHE A 165 -3.89 1.55 -19.69
CA PHE A 165 -3.64 1.08 -21.04
C PHE A 165 -4.76 1.49 -22.00
N LEU A 166 -6.02 1.25 -21.63
CA LEU A 166 -7.14 1.57 -22.50
C LEU A 166 -7.29 3.07 -22.70
N ASP A 167 -7.10 3.87 -21.66
CA ASP A 167 -7.26 5.32 -21.78
C ASP A 167 -6.14 5.92 -22.62
N ASP A 168 -4.88 5.55 -22.38
CA ASP A 168 -3.72 6.06 -23.12
C ASP A 168 -3.73 5.60 -24.59
N VAL A 169 -4.07 4.33 -24.86
CA VAL A 169 -4.18 3.81 -26.23
C VAL A 169 -5.33 4.49 -26.98
N MET A 170 -6.50 4.63 -26.34
CA MET A 170 -7.65 5.26 -26.98
C MET A 170 -7.41 6.76 -27.21
N GLU A 171 -6.72 7.44 -26.31
CA GLU A 171 -6.31 8.84 -26.51
C GLU A 171 -5.38 8.95 -27.72
N GLU A 172 -4.34 8.12 -27.79
CA GLU A 172 -3.37 8.17 -28.86
C GLU A 172 -4.02 7.82 -30.21
N LEU A 173 -4.90 6.80 -30.26
CA LEU A 173 -5.68 6.45 -31.45
C LEU A 173 -6.59 7.58 -31.92
N ASN A 174 -7.13 8.40 -31.01
CA ASN A 174 -8.05 9.49 -31.33
C ASN A 174 -7.37 10.82 -31.67
N LYS A 175 -6.03 10.92 -31.57
CA LYS A 175 -5.31 12.14 -31.96
C LYS A 175 -5.48 12.44 -33.45
N LYS A 176 -5.85 13.69 -33.77
CA LYS A 176 -6.01 14.16 -35.15
C LYS A 176 -4.68 14.04 -35.90
N GLY A 177 -4.69 13.35 -37.04
CA GLY A 177 -3.52 13.23 -37.94
C GLY A 177 -2.74 11.91 -37.88
N LYS A 178 -3.06 10.98 -36.97
CA LYS A 178 -2.51 9.61 -36.98
C LYS A 178 -3.61 8.62 -37.33
N ASP A 179 -3.58 8.05 -38.53
CA ASP A 179 -4.48 6.94 -38.92
C ASP A 179 -3.85 5.56 -38.65
N HIS A 180 -2.52 5.53 -38.55
CA HIS A 180 -1.73 4.39 -38.13
C HIS A 180 -0.86 4.80 -36.94
N LEU A 181 -0.79 3.93 -35.94
CA LEU A 181 0.07 4.10 -34.78
C LEU A 181 1.15 3.04 -34.78
N ASP A 182 2.39 3.51 -34.68
CA ASP A 182 3.50 2.62 -34.45
C ASP A 182 3.44 2.10 -33.01
N ARG A 183 3.85 0.86 -32.83
CA ARG A 183 3.82 0.17 -31.54
C ARG A 183 4.62 0.92 -30.47
N ALA A 184 5.71 1.55 -30.89
CA ALA A 184 6.57 2.35 -30.02
C ALA A 184 5.87 3.60 -29.46
N ASP A 185 4.95 4.20 -30.22
CA ASP A 185 4.18 5.37 -29.76
C ASP A 185 3.24 5.00 -28.62
N ILE A 186 2.58 3.85 -28.72
CA ILE A 186 1.66 3.32 -27.71
C ILE A 186 2.42 2.90 -26.46
N GLU A 187 3.50 2.13 -26.62
CA GLU A 187 4.35 1.72 -25.49
C GLU A 187 4.91 2.95 -24.75
N SER A 188 5.31 4.00 -25.48
CA SER A 188 5.79 5.26 -24.89
C SER A 188 4.69 6.06 -24.16
N ALA A 189 3.49 6.16 -24.74
CA ALA A 189 2.37 6.89 -24.13
C ALA A 189 1.94 6.27 -22.80
N VAL A 190 1.75 4.94 -22.79
CA VAL A 190 1.34 4.18 -21.61
C VAL A 190 2.38 4.25 -20.49
N ARG A 191 3.67 4.32 -20.85
CA ARG A 191 4.78 4.40 -19.90
C ARG A 191 4.83 5.72 -19.14
N ARG A 192 4.47 6.83 -19.78
CA ARG A 192 4.67 8.19 -19.27
C ARG A 192 3.56 8.66 -18.34
N VAL A 193 2.30 8.26 -18.60
CA VAL A 193 1.15 8.89 -17.93
C VAL A 193 0.66 8.06 -16.73
N GLY A 194 0.54 6.74 -16.91
CA GLY A 194 -0.12 5.89 -15.91
C GLY A 194 0.66 5.62 -14.63
N VAL A 195 1.96 5.33 -14.74
CA VAL A 195 2.74 4.92 -13.56
C VAL A 195 3.15 6.13 -12.71
N GLU A 196 3.47 7.26 -13.35
CA GLU A 196 3.80 8.52 -12.66
C GLU A 196 2.60 9.07 -11.87
N PHE A 197 1.39 8.96 -12.42
CA PHE A 197 0.15 9.36 -11.73
C PHE A 197 -0.13 8.52 -10.48
N VAL A 198 0.13 7.20 -10.55
CA VAL A 198 -0.02 6.30 -9.39
C VAL A 198 1.02 6.63 -8.32
N ILE A 199 2.24 7.03 -8.69
CA ILE A 199 3.30 7.40 -7.74
C ILE A 199 2.94 8.63 -6.92
N SER A 200 2.53 9.71 -7.59
CA SER A 200 2.30 11.01 -6.96
C SER A 200 1.14 10.94 -5.97
N THR A 201 -0.01 10.41 -6.43
CA THR A 201 -1.23 10.28 -5.63
C THR A 201 -0.99 9.44 -4.37
N LEU A 202 -0.23 8.34 -4.47
CA LEU A 202 0.00 7.43 -3.34
C LEU A 202 0.98 8.00 -2.31
N THR A 203 1.96 8.79 -2.73
CA THR A 203 2.99 9.31 -1.82
C THR A 203 2.40 10.37 -0.88
N ASP A 204 1.55 11.25 -1.40
CA ASP A 204 0.96 12.35 -0.63
C ASP A 204 -0.04 11.86 0.44
N GLN A 205 -0.90 10.89 0.07
CA GLN A 205 -1.90 10.34 0.99
C GLN A 205 -1.27 9.61 2.19
N MET A 206 -0.14 8.92 1.98
CA MET A 206 0.56 8.18 3.04
C MET A 206 1.22 9.11 4.06
N LEU A 207 1.71 10.28 3.63
CA LEU A 207 2.26 11.29 4.55
C LEU A 207 1.19 11.89 5.45
N ILE A 208 0.01 12.19 4.89
CA ILE A 208 -1.13 12.71 5.64
C ILE A 208 -1.59 11.71 6.70
N LEU A 209 -1.73 10.43 6.34
CA LEU A 209 -2.12 9.38 7.29
C LEU A 209 -1.11 9.21 8.42
N GLN A 210 0.19 9.30 8.13
CA GLN A 210 1.23 9.24 9.16
C GLN A 210 1.13 10.43 10.12
N GLY A 211 0.95 11.64 9.57
CA GLY A 211 0.75 12.86 10.36
C GLY A 211 -0.47 12.77 11.27
N LEU A 212 -1.59 12.26 10.73
CA LEU A 212 -2.81 12.05 11.51
C LEU A 212 -2.61 11.05 12.65
N ASN A 213 -1.90 9.94 12.40
CA ASN A 213 -1.60 8.97 13.44
C ASN A 213 -0.74 9.56 14.57
N VAL A 214 0.21 10.44 14.23
CA VAL A 214 1.03 11.16 15.24
C VAL A 214 0.19 12.14 16.05
N LEU A 215 -0.70 12.91 15.40
CA LEU A 215 -1.63 13.81 16.10
C LEU A 215 -2.56 13.04 17.05
N LEU A 216 -3.12 11.92 16.59
CA LEU A 216 -3.95 11.06 17.40
C LEU A 216 -3.16 10.44 18.56
N LEU A 217 -1.91 10.03 18.33
CA LEU A 217 -1.04 9.53 19.40
C LEU A 217 -0.82 10.58 20.46
N ALA A 218 -0.48 11.82 20.08
CA ALA A 218 -0.29 12.91 21.03
C ALA A 218 -1.56 13.17 21.84
N PHE A 219 -2.72 13.14 21.19
CA PHE A 219 -4.01 13.30 21.85
C PHE A 219 -4.32 12.16 22.83
N THR A 220 -4.25 10.89 22.37
CA THR A 220 -4.57 9.74 23.21
C THR A 220 -3.58 9.58 24.36
N PHE A 221 -2.30 9.90 24.15
CA PHE A 221 -1.29 9.82 25.21
C PHE A 221 -1.37 11.00 26.19
N GLY A 222 -1.77 12.19 25.73
CA GLY A 222 -1.99 13.33 26.61
C GLY A 222 -3.26 13.21 27.46
N LEU A 223 -4.28 12.51 26.94
CA LEU A 223 -5.62 12.49 27.54
C LEU A 223 -5.65 12.07 29.02
N PRO A 224 -4.95 11.02 29.48
CA PRO A 224 -4.91 10.70 30.92
C PRO A 224 -4.29 11.81 31.78
N PHE A 225 -3.24 12.49 31.31
CA PHE A 225 -2.67 13.65 32.02
C PHE A 225 -3.71 14.78 32.18
N PHE A 226 -4.43 15.10 31.10
CA PHE A 226 -5.46 16.13 31.15
C PHE A 226 -6.63 15.75 32.04
N LEU A 227 -7.16 14.52 31.92
CA LEU A 227 -8.32 14.09 32.70
C LEU A 227 -8.00 14.02 34.19
N PHE A 228 -6.81 13.52 34.54
CA PHE A 228 -6.44 13.37 35.93
C PHE A 228 -6.14 14.71 36.59
N TRP A 229 -5.65 15.70 35.83
CA TRP A 229 -5.45 17.08 36.31
C TRP A 229 -6.72 17.73 36.89
N TYR A 230 -7.90 17.35 36.42
CA TYR A 230 -9.17 17.92 36.86
C TYR A 230 -9.81 17.19 38.06
N ILE A 231 -9.17 16.15 38.58
CA ILE A 231 -9.64 15.32 39.71
C ILE A 231 -8.89 15.71 40.98
#